data_AF-A0A7W1S3V1-F1
#
_entry.id   AF-A0A7W1S3V1-F1
#
_cell.length_a   1.000
_cell.length_b   1.000
_cell.length_c   1.000
_cell.angle_alpha   90.00
_cell.angle_beta   90.00
_cell.angle_gamma   90.00
#
_symmetry.space_group_name_H-M   'P 1'
#
loop_
_entity.id
_entity.type
_entity.pdbx_description
1 polymer ?
#
loop_
_entity_poly.entity_id
_entity_poly.type
_entity_poly.pdbx_seq_one_letter_code
_entity_poly.pdbx_strand_id
1 'polypeptide(L)'
;PMYQPDWELEDYDKNVQDFIQVMRHADAFLISTAAYHGTLAGVTKNALDYFEYLADAPRPYLHNKSVGLIATASGDSADVHSITAMINVVHSLRGYALPLSVPIHNASKAFDQDGNVIHEKIAARLTQLGKMAVETAAHFQPVSQPAAL
;
A
#
# COMPACT_ATOMS: atom_id res chain seq x y z
N PRO A 1 12.13 -6.65 -10.51
CA PRO A 1 13.55 -6.87 -10.15
C PRO A 1 13.88 -6.22 -8.80
N MET A 2 15.16 -6.23 -8.37
CA MET A 2 15.61 -5.26 -7.37
C MET A 2 15.63 -3.86 -8.00
N TYR A 3 15.23 -2.86 -7.23
CA TYR A 3 15.38 -1.44 -7.57
C TYR A 3 16.88 -1.07 -7.68
N GLN A 4 17.22 -0.29 -8.69
CA GLN A 4 18.55 0.27 -8.93
C GLN A 4 18.40 1.79 -9.06
N PRO A 5 19.09 2.61 -8.25
CA PRO A 5 18.92 4.07 -8.26
C PRO A 5 19.54 4.75 -9.48
N ASP A 6 20.51 4.11 -10.14
CA ASP A 6 21.25 4.64 -11.28
C ASP A 6 20.71 4.14 -12.64
N TRP A 7 19.49 3.58 -12.67
CA TRP A 7 18.83 3.06 -13.89
C TRP A 7 17.65 3.95 -14.28
N GLU A 8 17.53 4.23 -15.58
CA GLU A 8 16.34 4.86 -16.13
C GLU A 8 15.18 3.84 -16.22
N LEU A 9 13.95 4.31 -16.46
CA LEU A 9 12.79 3.40 -16.51
C LEU A 9 12.85 2.46 -17.73
N GLU A 10 13.48 2.92 -18.80
CA GLU A 10 13.76 2.21 -20.05
C GLU A 10 14.74 1.03 -19.89
N ASP A 11 15.58 1.02 -18.85
CA ASP A 11 16.54 -0.07 -18.58
C ASP A 11 15.86 -1.34 -18.02
N TYR A 12 14.63 -1.22 -17.51
CA TYR A 12 13.88 -2.35 -16.96
C TYR A 12 12.99 -3.04 -17.99
N ASP A 13 12.57 -4.25 -17.66
CA ASP A 13 11.57 -4.97 -18.44
C ASP A 13 10.18 -4.31 -18.38
N LYS A 14 9.32 -4.68 -19.35
CA LYS A 14 7.96 -4.15 -19.45
C LYS A 14 7.14 -4.36 -18.16
N ASN A 15 7.42 -5.39 -17.37
CA ASN A 15 6.71 -5.64 -16.11
C ASN A 15 6.94 -4.53 -15.07
N VAL A 16 8.17 -4.01 -14.95
CA VAL A 16 8.43 -2.82 -14.10
C VAL A 16 7.78 -1.58 -14.70
N GLN A 17 7.93 -1.35 -16.01
CA GLN A 17 7.37 -0.18 -16.67
C GLN A 17 5.84 -0.10 -16.47
N ASP A 18 5.13 -1.21 -16.68
CA ASP A 18 3.69 -1.31 -16.44
C ASP A 18 3.34 -1.13 -14.95
N PHE A 19 4.16 -1.65 -14.03
CA PHE A 19 3.98 -1.43 -12.59
C PHE A 19 4.10 0.05 -12.20
N ILE A 20 5.09 0.79 -12.73
CA ILE A 20 5.18 2.25 -12.54
C ILE A 20 3.93 2.95 -13.07
N GLN A 21 3.41 2.54 -14.24
CA GLN A 21 2.20 3.15 -14.80
C GLN A 21 0.95 2.85 -13.96
N VAL A 22 0.80 1.65 -13.41
CA VAL A 22 -0.28 1.34 -12.45
C VAL A 22 -0.15 2.21 -11.20
N MET A 23 1.05 2.35 -10.62
CA MET A 23 1.27 3.20 -9.44
C MET A 23 1.02 4.69 -9.71
N ARG A 24 1.36 5.17 -10.91
CA ARG A 24 1.09 6.56 -11.35
C ARG A 24 -0.40 6.87 -11.31
N HIS A 25 -1.21 6.02 -11.95
CA HIS A 25 -2.65 6.25 -12.16
C HIS A 25 -3.54 5.83 -10.96
N ALA A 26 -3.07 4.97 -10.05
CA ALA A 26 -3.87 4.55 -8.89
C ALA A 26 -4.21 5.71 -7.93
N ASP A 27 -5.48 5.82 -7.52
CA ASP A 27 -5.96 6.82 -6.56
C ASP A 27 -5.78 6.44 -5.09
N ALA A 28 -5.78 5.13 -4.83
CA ALA A 28 -5.64 4.51 -3.52
C ALA A 28 -4.71 3.30 -3.61
N PHE A 29 -4.11 2.94 -2.49
CA PHE A 29 -3.30 1.73 -2.34
C PHE A 29 -3.75 0.91 -1.14
N LEU A 30 -3.64 -0.41 -1.26
CA LEU A 30 -3.64 -1.35 -0.13
C LEU A 30 -2.27 -2.03 -0.10
N ILE A 31 -1.42 -1.67 0.85
CA ILE A 31 -0.10 -2.28 1.02
C ILE A 31 -0.25 -3.43 2.01
N SER A 32 0.09 -4.64 1.56
CA SER A 32 0.15 -5.84 2.38
C SER A 32 1.59 -6.34 2.50
N THR A 33 1.99 -6.77 3.68
CA THR A 33 3.33 -7.32 3.93
C THR A 33 3.29 -8.45 4.96
N ALA A 34 4.25 -9.36 4.88
CA ALA A 34 4.54 -10.29 5.97
C ALA A 34 5.64 -9.69 6.86
N ALA A 35 5.47 -9.80 8.17
CA ALA A 35 6.41 -9.27 9.15
C ALA A 35 7.68 -10.12 9.24
N TYR A 36 8.84 -9.52 8.96
CA TYR A 36 10.15 -10.14 9.11
C TYR A 36 11.03 -9.29 10.02
N HIS A 37 11.61 -9.91 11.06
CA HIS A 37 12.50 -9.26 12.03
C HIS A 37 11.97 -7.93 12.62
N GLY A 38 10.65 -7.79 12.76
CA GLY A 38 9.99 -6.63 13.33
C GLY A 38 9.64 -5.51 12.32
N THR A 39 9.78 -5.74 11.02
CA THR A 39 9.44 -4.76 9.97
C THR A 39 8.85 -5.42 8.72
N LEU A 40 8.48 -4.60 7.72
CA LEU A 40 7.96 -5.06 6.44
C LEU A 40 8.95 -5.95 5.67
N ALA A 41 8.42 -6.87 4.87
CA ALA A 41 9.24 -7.73 4.03
C ALA A 41 10.10 -6.91 3.04
N GLY A 42 11.35 -7.34 2.82
CA GLY A 42 12.27 -6.69 1.89
C GLY A 42 11.72 -6.58 0.46
N VAL A 43 10.92 -7.55 0.02
CA VAL A 43 10.21 -7.50 -1.27
C VAL A 43 9.14 -6.40 -1.33
N THR A 44 8.42 -6.15 -0.22
CA THR A 44 7.47 -5.03 -0.11
C THR A 44 8.23 -3.70 -0.11
N LYS A 45 9.32 -3.58 0.66
CA LYS A 45 10.15 -2.36 0.67
C LYS A 45 10.70 -2.05 -0.71
N ASN A 46 11.28 -3.04 -1.40
CA ASN A 46 11.79 -2.90 -2.76
C ASN A 46 10.70 -2.49 -3.76
N ALA A 47 9.48 -3.02 -3.64
CA ALA A 47 8.35 -2.57 -4.46
C ALA A 47 7.94 -1.11 -4.20
N LEU A 48 8.17 -0.61 -2.97
CA LEU A 48 7.91 0.79 -2.60
C LEU A 48 9.06 1.74 -3.01
N ASP A 49 10.28 1.24 -3.20
CA ASP A 49 11.41 2.06 -3.68
C ASP A 49 11.24 2.48 -5.15
N TYR A 50 10.49 1.70 -5.94
CA TYR A 50 10.07 2.08 -7.30
C TYR A 50 9.15 3.32 -7.37
N PHE A 51 8.69 3.90 -6.24
CA PHE A 51 8.01 5.20 -6.25
C PHE A 51 8.94 6.37 -6.62
N GLU A 52 10.27 6.19 -6.63
CA GLU A 52 11.22 7.24 -7.06
C GLU A 52 10.99 7.67 -8.53
N TYR A 53 10.60 6.73 -9.42
CA TYR A 53 10.18 7.05 -10.80
C TYR A 53 8.87 7.87 -10.91
N LEU A 54 8.28 8.24 -9.76
CA LEU A 54 7.14 9.15 -9.63
C LEU A 54 7.51 10.44 -8.87
N ALA A 55 8.80 10.71 -8.62
CA ALA A 55 9.27 11.92 -7.92
C ALA A 55 8.86 13.22 -8.62
N ASP A 56 9.05 13.28 -9.95
CA ASP A 56 8.69 14.43 -10.81
C ASP A 56 7.31 14.30 -11.47
N ALA A 57 6.47 13.33 -11.03
CA ALA A 57 5.12 13.22 -11.53
C ALA A 57 4.23 14.40 -11.02
N PRO A 58 3.23 14.89 -11.79
CA PRO A 58 2.34 15.97 -11.34
C PRO A 58 1.59 15.71 -10.03
N ARG A 59 1.47 14.43 -9.64
CA ARG A 59 1.01 13.95 -8.34
C ARG A 59 2.12 13.05 -7.78
N PRO A 60 3.15 13.61 -7.13
CA PRO A 60 4.42 12.92 -6.93
C PRO A 60 4.35 11.86 -5.84
N TYR A 61 5.07 10.76 -5.99
CA TYR A 61 5.08 9.62 -5.08
C TYR A 61 3.65 9.12 -4.72
N LEU A 62 3.26 9.18 -3.44
CA LEU A 62 1.93 8.87 -2.90
C LEU A 62 1.12 10.13 -2.56
N HIS A 63 1.40 11.29 -3.17
CA HIS A 63 0.66 12.52 -2.84
C HIS A 63 -0.87 12.39 -3.07
N ASN A 64 -1.65 12.77 -2.06
CA ASN A 64 -3.09 13.16 -2.04
C ASN A 64 -4.29 12.17 -1.31
N LYS A 65 -3.65 11.05 -2.01
CA LYS A 65 -3.78 9.53 -2.26
C LYS A 65 -3.74 8.62 -1.01
N SER A 66 -4.77 7.78 -0.85
CA SER A 66 -5.06 7.05 0.39
C SER A 66 -4.35 5.71 0.44
N VAL A 67 -3.84 5.33 1.62
CA VAL A 67 -3.07 4.09 1.79
C VAL A 67 -3.58 3.27 2.97
N GLY A 68 -4.27 2.18 2.67
CA GLY A 68 -4.60 1.16 3.67
C GLY A 68 -3.44 0.20 3.91
N LEU A 69 -3.21 -0.18 5.17
CA LEU A 69 -2.07 -0.99 5.58
C LEU A 69 -2.51 -2.31 6.21
N ILE A 70 -1.93 -3.41 5.73
CA ILE A 70 -2.20 -4.79 6.16
C ILE A 70 -0.84 -5.45 6.49
N ALA A 71 -0.74 -6.12 7.63
CA ALA A 71 0.48 -6.85 8.01
C ALA A 71 0.13 -8.23 8.57
N THR A 72 0.77 -9.28 8.08
CA THR A 72 0.61 -10.65 8.60
C THR A 72 1.82 -11.07 9.41
N ALA A 73 1.60 -11.80 10.50
CA ALA A 73 2.67 -12.35 11.34
C ALA A 73 2.37 -13.78 11.80
N SER A 74 3.44 -14.54 12.07
CA SER A 74 3.37 -15.88 12.68
C SER A 74 3.25 -15.80 14.20
N GLY A 75 4.08 -14.95 14.83
CA GLY A 75 4.01 -14.59 16.25
C GLY A 75 3.33 -13.24 16.50
N ASP A 76 3.18 -12.88 17.77
CA ASP A 76 2.43 -11.69 18.18
C ASP A 76 3.24 -10.39 18.03
N SER A 77 2.55 -9.26 17.84
CA SER A 77 3.07 -7.88 17.74
C SER A 77 4.00 -7.54 16.57
N ALA A 78 4.60 -8.52 15.88
CA ALA A 78 5.46 -8.27 14.71
C ALA A 78 4.70 -7.65 13.53
N ASP A 79 3.40 -7.96 13.42
CA ASP A 79 2.45 -7.33 12.51
C ASP A 79 2.27 -5.83 12.84
N VAL A 80 2.04 -5.47 14.10
CA VAL A 80 1.88 -4.08 14.56
C VAL A 80 3.16 -3.26 14.29
N HIS A 81 4.35 -3.79 14.58
CA HIS A 81 5.60 -3.11 14.24
C HIS A 81 5.77 -2.90 12.73
N SER A 82 5.33 -3.86 11.91
CA SER A 82 5.35 -3.74 10.45
C SER A 82 4.35 -2.69 9.93
N ILE A 83 3.18 -2.55 10.55
CA ILE A 83 2.27 -1.42 10.29
C ILE A 83 2.96 -0.10 10.61
N THR A 84 3.59 0.06 11.78
CA THR A 84 4.31 1.29 12.15
C THR A 84 5.43 1.63 11.17
N ALA A 85 6.21 0.63 10.74
CA ALA A 85 7.24 0.82 9.71
C ALA A 85 6.63 1.30 8.37
N MET A 86 5.52 0.71 7.93
CA MET A 86 4.85 1.14 6.70
C MET A 86 4.21 2.53 6.82
N ILE A 87 3.67 2.93 7.98
CA ILE A 87 3.19 4.30 8.21
C ILE A 87 4.32 5.32 7.96
N ASN A 88 5.52 5.04 8.48
CA ASN A 88 6.68 5.91 8.26
C ASN A 88 7.07 5.99 6.77
N VAL A 89 7.10 4.85 6.06
CA VAL A 89 7.39 4.82 4.61
C VAL A 89 6.32 5.58 3.81
N VAL A 90 5.04 5.42 4.13
CA VAL A 90 3.93 6.16 3.48
C VAL A 90 4.07 7.66 3.68
N HIS A 91 4.41 8.12 4.90
CA HIS A 91 4.65 9.54 5.16
C HIS A 91 5.89 10.08 4.43
N SER A 92 7.00 9.32 4.36
CA SER A 92 8.16 9.69 3.55
C SER A 92 7.82 9.84 2.07
N LEU A 93 6.97 8.95 1.54
CA LEU A 93 6.42 8.99 0.18
C LEU A 93 5.26 9.99 0.03
N ARG A 94 5.01 10.87 1.02
CA ARG A 94 3.99 11.96 0.99
C ARG A 94 2.53 11.48 0.91
N GLY A 95 2.28 10.22 1.21
CA GLY A 95 0.95 9.62 1.27
C GLY A 95 0.28 9.73 2.62
N TYR A 96 -1.02 9.44 2.64
CA TYR A 96 -1.83 9.45 3.86
C TYR A 96 -2.19 8.01 4.23
N ALA A 97 -1.57 7.51 5.30
CA ALA A 97 -1.93 6.25 5.90
C ALA A 97 -3.33 6.38 6.53
N LEU A 98 -4.22 5.45 6.19
CA LEU A 98 -5.59 5.46 6.73
C LEU A 98 -5.58 5.23 8.26
N PRO A 99 -6.48 5.87 9.03
CA PRO A 99 -6.59 5.62 10.47
C PRO A 99 -6.91 4.15 10.82
N LEU A 100 -7.57 3.43 9.91
CA LEU A 100 -7.75 1.99 10.00
C LEU A 100 -6.57 1.26 9.35
N SER A 101 -6.01 0.30 10.08
CA SER A 101 -5.06 -0.70 9.57
C SER A 101 -5.48 -2.11 10.02
N VAL A 102 -4.92 -3.13 9.38
CA VAL A 102 -5.23 -4.54 9.66
C VAL A 102 -3.95 -5.36 9.90
N PRO A 103 -3.36 -5.26 11.11
CA PRO A 103 -2.49 -6.30 11.65
C PRO A 103 -3.26 -7.62 11.81
N ILE A 104 -2.63 -8.73 11.39
CA ILE A 104 -3.13 -10.10 11.37
C ILE A 104 -2.10 -11.01 12.06
N HIS A 105 -2.26 -11.16 13.37
CA HIS A 105 -1.53 -12.11 14.19
C HIS A 105 -1.87 -13.55 13.80
N ASN A 106 -0.95 -14.51 14.01
CA ASN A 106 -1.18 -15.94 13.81
C ASN A 106 -1.84 -16.26 12.44
N ALA A 107 -1.33 -15.69 11.34
CA ALA A 107 -2.07 -15.60 10.08
C ALA A 107 -2.58 -16.95 9.50
N SER A 108 -1.94 -18.08 9.82
CA SER A 108 -2.42 -19.44 9.48
C SER A 108 -3.74 -19.86 10.14
N LYS A 109 -4.30 -19.03 11.04
CA LYS A 109 -5.65 -19.19 11.63
C LYS A 109 -6.68 -18.22 11.02
N ALA A 110 -6.25 -17.31 10.14
CA ALA A 110 -7.10 -16.29 9.52
C ALA A 110 -7.54 -16.64 8.10
N PHE A 111 -6.78 -17.51 7.42
CA PHE A 111 -6.99 -17.94 6.04
C PHE A 111 -7.05 -19.48 5.94
N ASP A 112 -7.72 -19.99 4.91
CA ASP A 112 -7.66 -21.42 4.52
C ASP A 112 -6.48 -21.73 3.57
N GLN A 113 -6.45 -22.95 3.01
CA GLN A 113 -5.39 -23.40 2.11
C GLN A 113 -5.47 -22.78 0.70
N ASP A 114 -6.66 -22.31 0.30
CA ASP A 114 -6.90 -21.64 -0.99
C ASP A 114 -6.68 -20.12 -0.90
N GLY A 115 -6.50 -19.59 0.33
CA GLY A 115 -6.24 -18.18 0.61
C GLY A 115 -7.48 -17.35 0.94
N ASN A 116 -8.64 -17.96 1.16
CA ASN A 116 -9.86 -17.24 1.56
C ASN A 116 -9.78 -16.83 3.04
N VAL A 117 -10.34 -15.67 3.39
CA VAL A 117 -10.41 -15.20 4.79
C VAL A 117 -11.52 -15.94 5.53
N ILE A 118 -11.16 -16.95 6.33
CA ILE A 118 -12.12 -17.73 7.15
C ILE A 118 -12.47 -17.06 8.49
N HIS A 119 -11.68 -16.08 8.95
CA HIS A 119 -11.89 -15.43 10.23
C HIS A 119 -12.72 -14.14 10.09
N GLU A 120 -14.02 -14.21 10.36
CA GLU A 120 -15.03 -13.15 10.17
C GLU A 120 -14.57 -11.72 10.55
N LYS A 121 -14.02 -11.54 11.75
CA LYS A 121 -13.58 -10.21 12.23
C LYS A 121 -12.45 -9.60 11.40
N ILE A 122 -11.65 -10.43 10.72
CA ILE A 122 -10.58 -10.00 9.82
C ILE A 122 -11.18 -9.65 8.46
N ALA A 123 -12.09 -10.49 7.93
CA ALA A 123 -12.83 -10.18 6.70
C ALA A 123 -13.60 -8.84 6.82
N ALA A 124 -14.25 -8.60 7.96
CA ALA A 124 -14.94 -7.33 8.25
C ALA A 124 -13.98 -6.12 8.27
N ARG A 125 -12.82 -6.24 8.93
CA ARG A 125 -11.80 -5.17 8.96
C ARG A 125 -11.18 -4.90 7.60
N LEU A 126 -10.89 -5.94 6.81
CA LEU A 126 -10.41 -5.80 5.43
C LEU A 126 -11.45 -5.13 4.53
N THR A 127 -12.73 -5.49 4.68
CA THR A 127 -13.85 -4.87 3.97
C THR A 127 -13.98 -3.39 4.33
N GLN A 128 -13.87 -3.03 5.61
CA GLN A 128 -13.91 -1.65 6.07
C GLN A 128 -12.69 -0.85 5.59
N LEU A 129 -11.50 -1.47 5.54
CA LEU A 129 -10.29 -0.84 5.01
C LEU A 129 -10.43 -0.51 3.52
N GLY A 130 -10.93 -1.45 2.71
CA GLY A 130 -11.17 -1.24 1.29
C GLY A 130 -12.18 -0.12 1.01
N LYS A 131 -13.27 -0.06 1.77
CA LYS A 131 -14.25 1.06 1.71
C LYS A 131 -13.60 2.40 2.04
N MET A 132 -12.93 2.48 3.19
CA MET A 132 -12.28 3.71 3.66
C MET A 132 -11.21 4.20 2.66
N ALA A 133 -10.50 3.31 1.99
CA ALA A 133 -9.52 3.66 0.96
C ALA A 133 -10.18 4.36 -0.24
N VAL A 134 -11.27 3.80 -0.77
CA VAL A 134 -12.04 4.37 -1.90
C VAL A 134 -12.75 5.67 -1.50
N GLU A 135 -13.40 5.70 -0.34
CA GLU A 135 -14.09 6.87 0.20
C GLU A 135 -13.11 8.05 0.41
N THR A 136 -11.94 7.79 0.99
CA THR A 136 -10.89 8.81 1.17
C THR A 136 -10.30 9.25 -0.18
N ALA A 137 -10.14 8.33 -1.14
CA ALA A 137 -9.66 8.66 -2.48
C ALA A 137 -10.64 9.54 -3.27
N ALA A 138 -11.95 9.34 -3.10
CA ALA A 138 -12.97 10.22 -3.67
C ALA A 138 -12.87 11.66 -3.12
N HIS A 139 -12.41 11.84 -1.88
CA HIS A 139 -12.10 13.15 -1.30
C HIS A 139 -10.71 13.70 -1.72
N PHE A 140 -9.83 12.89 -2.32
CA PHE A 140 -8.55 13.35 -2.87
C PHE A 140 -8.66 14.04 -4.22
N GLN A 141 -9.71 13.72 -4.96
CA GLN A 141 -9.99 14.33 -6.26
C GLN A 141 -10.61 15.71 -6.04
N PRO A 142 -10.24 16.72 -6.86
CA PRO A 142 -10.88 18.02 -6.77
C PRO A 142 -12.38 17.83 -7.04
N VAL A 143 -13.22 18.31 -6.11
CA VAL A 143 -14.68 18.30 -6.30
C VAL A 143 -14.97 19.01 -7.63
N SER A 144 -15.49 18.26 -8.60
CA SER A 144 -15.81 18.78 -9.93
C SER A 144 -16.65 20.03 -9.77
N GLN A 145 -16.08 21.20 -10.07
CA GLN A 145 -16.86 22.43 -10.06
C GLN A 145 -18.01 22.24 -11.05
N PRO A 146 -19.29 22.43 -10.63
CA PRO A 146 -20.38 22.40 -11.57
C PRO A 146 -20.09 23.47 -12.64
N ALA A 147 -20.16 23.09 -13.91
CA ALA A 147 -19.88 24.01 -15.00
C ALA A 147 -20.75 25.26 -14.85
N ALA A 148 -20.13 26.43 -14.91
CA ALA A 148 -20.84 27.69 -14.78
C ALA A 148 -21.88 27.80 -15.91
N LEU A 149 -23.13 28.08 -15.51
CA LEU A 149 -24.28 28.29 -16.39
C LEU A 149 -24.30 29.73 -16.93
#